data_AF-A0A8S1VR04-F1
#
_entry.id   AF-A0A8S1VR04-F1
#
_cell.length_a   1.000
_cell.length_b   1.000
_cell.length_c   1.000
_cell.angle_alpha   90.00
_cell.angle_beta   90.00
_cell.angle_gamma   90.00
#
_symmetry.space_group_name_H-M   'P 1'
#
loop_
_entity.id
_entity.type
_entity.pdbx_description
1 polymer ?
#
loop_
_entity_poly.entity_id
_entity_poly.type
_entity_poly.pdbx_seq_one_letter_code
_entity_poly.pdbx_strand_id
1 'polypeptide(L)'
;MLQYKKEQFGQQIRKQGLEKILNQRRQKLLSENAVHQFQDEIILLYSQIDVEKNFNIYKFPLLKPILEGDLTNQIILLLQLIVKKCTDAKQTEDLETLFEDLLLGSRLLSKCEKEQSLIYLEEQLYLLGQLSQSSLLCQSILIKLKIGQTLKKILDLEFESDEQLMSTLIFLITTFIEPKSGIHFQDVYEFMSILDQLCKKLRGINYLVIELDLEKKDKYTETKHSLLNRILLFARHFIDKSQFTVNLTLYQNFWVILTNLAFVIQEQPQLRLAALQVISDSIKLNDQKLKFDIIEKYPDIFCSLLNIVDHHQNYKANGKFIRTQASIIMKQLFSEQSQYIIQNIHLNQIPLQLMIIIASENDRQVLYHQLECLFLLCSNSSFEQCIDLYDNGLLTLLISKYQEIKECQDYVLSKWLLQLTLAVLQHNSSGNSILKLLKQYQITQYLKDIATNCKNENTCRRANQLLKYIK
;
A
#
# COMPACT_ATOMS: atom_id res chain seq x y z
N MET A 1 -8.20 -33.66 25.54
CA MET A 1 -7.91 -33.38 26.97
C MET A 1 -6.68 -32.48 27.18
N LEU A 2 -5.59 -32.63 26.41
CA LEU A 2 -4.40 -31.75 26.50
C LEU A 2 -4.59 -30.32 25.94
N GLN A 3 -5.35 -30.15 24.85
CA GLN A 3 -5.69 -28.82 24.31
C GLN A 3 -6.57 -27.99 25.27
N TYR A 4 -7.57 -28.63 25.88
CA TYR A 4 -8.44 -27.97 26.87
C TYR A 4 -7.67 -27.51 28.12
N LYS A 5 -6.66 -28.29 28.55
CA LYS A 5 -5.74 -27.88 29.63
C LYS A 5 -4.83 -26.72 29.22
N LYS A 6 -4.41 -26.62 27.96
CA LYS A 6 -3.65 -25.47 27.44
C LYS A 6 -4.48 -24.19 27.39
N GLU A 7 -5.75 -24.26 26.99
CA GLU A 7 -6.66 -23.10 27.02
C GLU A 7 -7.00 -22.67 28.45
N GLN A 8 -7.23 -23.59 29.38
CA GLN A 8 -7.46 -23.25 30.78
C GLN A 8 -6.22 -22.61 31.43
N PHE A 9 -5.01 -23.07 31.08
CA PHE A 9 -3.77 -22.47 31.55
C PHE A 9 -3.55 -21.07 30.94
N GLY A 10 -3.85 -20.89 29.65
CA GLY A 10 -3.83 -19.58 28.98
C GLY A 10 -4.84 -18.59 29.56
N GLN A 11 -6.04 -19.04 29.96
CA GLN A 11 -7.04 -18.21 30.62
C GLN A 11 -6.64 -17.86 32.07
N GLN A 12 -6.01 -18.78 32.81
CA GLN A 12 -5.47 -18.50 34.15
C GLN A 12 -4.32 -17.48 34.11
N ILE A 13 -3.41 -17.58 33.13
CA ILE A 13 -2.32 -16.61 32.95
C ILE A 13 -2.89 -15.22 32.59
N ARG A 14 -3.88 -15.15 31.68
CA ARG A 14 -4.54 -13.87 31.34
C ARG A 14 -5.25 -13.25 32.55
N LYS A 15 -5.93 -14.05 33.37
CA LYS A 15 -6.62 -13.58 34.57
C LYS A 15 -5.64 -13.09 35.66
N GLN A 16 -4.53 -13.80 35.87
CA GLN A 16 -3.47 -13.38 36.79
C GLN A 16 -2.73 -12.12 36.30
N GLY A 17 -2.53 -11.98 34.99
CA GLY A 17 -1.97 -10.76 34.38
C GLY A 17 -2.89 -9.54 34.58
N LEU A 18 -4.19 -9.71 34.35
CA LEU A 18 -5.19 -8.64 34.53
C LEU A 18 -5.35 -8.23 36.00
N GLU A 19 -5.36 -9.18 36.94
CA GLU A 19 -5.41 -8.89 38.38
C GLU A 19 -4.13 -8.21 38.87
N LYS A 20 -2.96 -8.55 38.31
CA LYS A 20 -1.69 -7.87 38.62
C LYS A 20 -1.65 -6.44 38.08
N ILE A 21 -2.15 -6.20 36.87
CA ILE A 21 -2.29 -4.85 36.28
C ILE A 21 -3.31 -4.02 37.08
N LEU A 22 -4.45 -4.59 37.46
CA LEU A 22 -5.47 -3.90 38.27
C LEU A 22 -4.97 -3.58 39.69
N ASN A 23 -4.21 -4.49 40.31
CA ASN A 23 -3.61 -4.25 41.63
C ASN A 23 -2.44 -3.25 41.57
N GLN A 24 -1.64 -3.25 40.50
CA GLN A 24 -0.63 -2.20 40.26
C GLN A 24 -1.29 -0.83 40.01
N ARG A 25 -2.39 -0.79 39.24
CA ARG A 25 -3.21 0.44 39.07
C ARG A 25 -3.79 0.93 40.40
N ARG A 26 -4.26 0.04 41.27
CA ARG A 26 -4.75 0.37 42.62
C ARG A 26 -3.65 0.88 43.55
N GLN A 27 -2.48 0.26 43.55
CA GLN A 27 -1.37 0.68 44.42
C GLN A 27 -0.75 2.01 43.97
N LYS A 28 -0.70 2.29 42.66
CA LYS A 28 -0.20 3.56 42.12
C LYS A 28 -1.14 4.75 42.37
N LEU A 29 -2.44 4.50 42.51
CA LEU A 29 -3.44 5.50 42.92
C LEU A 29 -3.36 5.87 44.41
N LEU A 30 -2.67 5.06 45.23
CA LEU A 30 -2.66 5.19 46.69
C LEU A 30 -1.36 5.79 47.25
N SER A 31 -0.36 6.14 46.43
CA SER A 31 1.00 6.45 46.91
C SER A 31 1.56 7.85 46.63
N GLU A 32 0.77 8.88 46.31
CA GLU A 32 1.30 10.22 46.07
C GLU A 32 0.49 11.32 46.78
N ASN A 33 0.85 11.62 48.04
CA ASN A 33 0.18 12.61 48.90
C ASN A 33 0.42 14.10 48.52
N ALA A 34 0.94 14.39 47.33
CA ALA A 34 1.02 15.75 46.76
C ALA A 34 -0.01 16.00 45.64
N VAL A 35 -0.81 14.98 45.30
CA VAL A 35 -1.66 14.93 44.09
C VAL A 35 -3.11 15.36 44.38
N HIS A 36 -3.51 15.54 45.65
CA HIS A 36 -4.92 15.74 46.01
C HIS A 36 -5.49 17.12 45.65
N GLN A 37 -4.74 18.23 45.69
CA GLN A 37 -5.26 19.54 45.28
C GLN A 37 -5.51 19.63 43.77
N PHE A 38 -4.56 19.12 42.97
CA PHE A 38 -4.71 19.09 41.50
C PHE A 38 -5.76 18.05 41.04
N GLN A 39 -5.98 16.97 41.80
CA GLN A 39 -7.03 15.99 41.49
C GLN A 39 -8.43 16.56 41.57
N ASP A 40 -8.75 17.33 42.62
CA ASP A 40 -10.08 17.92 42.77
C ASP A 40 -10.38 18.94 41.65
N GLU A 41 -9.36 19.72 41.25
CA GLU A 41 -9.47 20.65 40.12
C GLU A 41 -9.60 19.93 38.77
N ILE A 42 -8.88 18.83 38.55
CA ILE A 42 -9.00 17.98 37.36
C ILE A 42 -10.39 17.30 37.30
N ILE A 43 -10.91 16.80 38.42
CA ILE A 43 -12.25 16.19 38.51
C ILE A 43 -13.34 17.24 38.22
N LEU A 44 -13.18 18.46 38.75
CA LEU A 44 -14.09 19.57 38.47
C LEU A 44 -14.12 19.90 36.97
N LEU A 45 -12.96 20.07 36.35
CA LEU A 45 -12.82 20.31 34.91
C LEU A 45 -13.42 19.18 34.06
N TYR A 46 -13.15 17.93 34.43
CA TYR A 46 -13.71 16.74 33.79
C TYR A 46 -15.25 16.81 33.75
N SER A 47 -15.88 17.13 34.89
CA SER A 47 -17.34 17.21 35.01
C SER A 47 -17.95 18.36 34.19
N GLN A 48 -17.19 19.43 33.96
CA GLN A 48 -17.63 20.61 33.18
C GLN A 48 -17.58 20.35 31.67
N ILE A 49 -16.55 19.62 31.19
CA ILE A 49 -16.40 19.24 29.78
C ILE A 49 -17.53 18.33 29.29
N ASP A 50 -18.09 17.48 30.17
CA ASP A 50 -19.16 16.56 29.78
C ASP A 50 -20.53 17.21 29.60
N VAL A 51 -20.75 18.41 30.15
CA VAL A 51 -22.07 19.04 30.25
C VAL A 51 -22.29 20.16 29.22
N GLU A 52 -21.24 20.83 28.74
CA GLU A 52 -21.37 22.01 27.88
C GLU A 52 -21.17 21.72 26.38
N LYS A 53 -22.20 21.99 25.56
CA LYS A 53 -22.12 21.93 24.08
C LYS A 53 -21.24 23.04 23.46
N ASN A 54 -20.94 24.10 24.21
CA ASN A 54 -20.15 25.26 23.77
C ASN A 54 -18.91 25.44 24.67
N PHE A 55 -18.18 24.36 24.90
CA PHE A 55 -16.94 24.35 25.65
C PHE A 55 -15.94 25.37 25.03
N ASN A 56 -15.48 26.35 25.80
CA ASN A 56 -14.43 27.27 25.37
C ASN A 56 -13.19 27.07 26.24
N ILE A 57 -12.14 26.51 25.65
CA ILE A 57 -10.90 26.10 26.32
C ILE A 57 -10.26 27.26 27.10
N TYR A 58 -10.37 28.49 26.60
CA TYR A 58 -9.78 29.68 27.22
C TYR A 58 -10.61 30.30 28.35
N LYS A 59 -11.90 29.95 28.48
CA LYS A 59 -12.74 30.45 29.58
C LYS A 59 -12.52 29.72 30.90
N PHE A 60 -11.71 28.66 30.92
CA PHE A 60 -11.37 27.91 32.12
C PHE A 60 -10.03 28.40 32.68
N PRO A 61 -10.01 29.36 33.63
CA PRO A 61 -8.77 29.90 34.19
C PRO A 61 -7.90 28.82 34.86
N LEU A 62 -8.48 27.69 35.25
CA LEU A 62 -7.78 26.53 35.81
C LEU A 62 -7.02 25.70 34.77
N LEU A 63 -7.41 25.75 33.49
CA LEU A 63 -6.86 24.85 32.48
C LEU A 63 -5.40 25.18 32.14
N LYS A 64 -5.08 26.47 31.98
CA LYS A 64 -3.72 26.90 31.60
C LYS A 64 -2.66 26.51 32.65
N PRO A 65 -2.83 26.82 33.95
CA PRO A 65 -1.88 26.39 34.98
C PRO A 65 -1.72 24.86 35.09
N ILE A 66 -2.83 24.10 34.97
CA ILE A 66 -2.81 22.63 35.00
C ILE A 66 -2.01 22.08 33.82
N LEU A 67 -2.17 22.66 32.63
CA LEU A 67 -1.46 22.22 31.44
C LEU A 67 -0.02 22.73 31.36
N GLU A 68 0.34 23.83 32.03
CA GLU A 68 1.73 24.30 32.18
C GLU A 68 2.55 23.43 33.17
N GLY A 69 1.90 22.77 34.12
CA GLY A 69 2.52 21.89 35.12
C GLY A 69 3.07 20.56 34.55
N ASP A 70 3.62 19.68 35.40
CA ASP A 70 4.13 18.39 34.90
C ASP A 70 3.03 17.58 34.21
N LEU A 71 3.29 17.07 33.00
CA LEU A 71 2.34 16.22 32.29
C LEU A 71 2.20 14.89 33.03
N THR A 72 1.26 14.77 33.96
CA THR A 72 0.89 13.51 34.62
C THR A 72 -0.04 12.69 33.71
N ASN A 73 -0.27 11.42 34.05
CA ASN A 73 -1.19 10.58 33.27
C ASN A 73 -2.65 11.06 33.41
N GLN A 74 -3.00 11.67 34.54
CA GLN A 74 -4.32 12.29 34.74
C GLN A 74 -4.52 13.50 33.82
N ILE A 75 -3.48 14.32 33.64
CA ILE A 75 -3.50 15.45 32.70
C ILE A 75 -3.59 14.96 31.25
N ILE A 76 -2.92 13.85 30.90
CA ILE A 76 -3.04 13.22 29.57
C ILE A 76 -4.48 12.77 29.30
N LEU A 77 -5.13 12.12 30.27
CA LEU A 77 -6.53 11.70 30.14
C LEU A 77 -7.47 12.90 29.98
N LEU A 78 -7.24 13.99 30.72
CA LEU A 78 -7.99 15.24 30.57
C LEU A 78 -7.84 15.82 29.16
N LEU A 79 -6.61 15.85 28.65
CA LEU A 79 -6.32 16.30 27.28
C LEU A 79 -7.04 15.44 26.23
N GLN A 80 -7.06 14.11 26.37
CA GLN A 80 -7.79 13.24 25.44
C GLN A 80 -9.28 13.55 25.39
N LEU A 81 -9.89 13.89 26.53
CA LEU A 81 -11.31 14.22 26.60
C LEU A 81 -11.62 15.58 25.98
N ILE A 82 -10.76 16.57 26.24
CA ILE A 82 -10.83 17.88 25.59
C ILE A 82 -10.81 17.70 24.07
N VAL A 83 -9.82 16.96 23.55
CA VAL A 83 -9.67 16.71 22.11
C VAL A 83 -10.89 15.99 21.52
N LYS A 84 -11.45 15.00 22.21
CA LYS A 84 -12.66 14.28 21.77
C LYS A 84 -13.92 15.15 21.73
N LYS A 85 -13.97 16.24 22.50
CA LYS A 85 -15.16 17.11 22.64
C LYS A 85 -15.07 18.37 21.79
N CYS A 86 -13.90 18.70 21.25
CA CYS A 86 -13.76 19.75 20.25
C CYS A 86 -14.53 19.33 18.97
N THR A 87 -15.62 20.04 18.66
CA THR A 87 -16.52 19.70 17.55
C THR A 87 -16.66 20.81 16.52
N ASP A 88 -16.25 22.04 16.85
CA ASP A 88 -16.29 23.19 15.94
C ASP A 88 -14.89 23.77 15.66
N ALA A 89 -14.83 24.62 14.62
CA ALA A 89 -13.58 25.21 14.15
C ALA A 89 -12.90 26.12 15.18
N LYS A 90 -13.68 26.81 16.02
CA LYS A 90 -13.16 27.74 17.01
C LYS A 90 -12.52 27.00 18.18
N GLN A 91 -13.14 25.93 18.65
CA GLN A 91 -12.56 25.05 19.69
C GLN A 91 -11.27 24.38 19.21
N THR A 92 -11.20 24.07 17.91
CA THR A 92 -10.01 23.50 17.29
C THR A 92 -8.87 24.53 17.24
N GLU A 93 -9.16 25.76 16.83
CA GLU A 93 -8.22 26.90 16.85
C GLU A 93 -7.75 27.22 18.29
N ASP A 94 -8.66 27.13 19.26
CA ASP A 94 -8.32 27.36 20.66
C ASP A 94 -7.35 26.27 21.20
N LEU A 95 -7.60 25.00 20.84
CA LEU A 95 -6.74 23.87 21.17
C LEU A 95 -5.37 23.97 20.48
N GLU A 96 -5.33 24.43 19.24
CA GLU A 96 -4.12 24.70 18.46
C GLU A 96 -3.22 25.73 19.14
N THR A 97 -3.82 26.86 19.52
CA THR A 97 -3.12 27.96 20.18
C THR A 97 -2.58 27.51 21.55
N LEU A 98 -3.34 26.70 22.29
CA LEU A 98 -2.88 26.07 23.54
C LEU A 98 -1.70 25.10 23.31
N PHE A 99 -1.73 24.35 22.21
CA PHE A 99 -0.66 23.40 21.86
C PHE A 99 0.65 24.13 21.53
N GLU A 100 0.56 25.28 20.86
CA GLU A 100 1.69 26.16 20.57
C GLU A 100 2.20 26.89 21.81
N ASP A 101 1.32 27.64 22.50
CA ASP A 101 1.67 28.49 23.64
C ASP A 101 2.32 27.70 24.78
N LEU A 102 1.82 26.48 25.05
CA LEU A 102 2.29 25.66 26.17
C LEU A 102 3.40 24.69 25.79
N LEU A 103 3.89 24.76 24.55
CA LEU A 103 4.84 23.81 23.97
C LEU A 103 4.41 22.35 24.23
N LEU A 104 3.10 22.09 24.17
CA LEU A 104 2.51 20.83 24.63
C LEU A 104 3.04 19.64 23.82
N GLY A 105 3.27 19.84 22.52
CA GLY A 105 3.88 18.84 21.65
C GLY A 105 5.27 18.40 22.10
N SER A 106 6.16 19.33 22.43
CA SER A 106 7.53 18.98 22.84
C SER A 106 7.56 18.29 24.20
N ARG A 107 6.67 18.70 25.11
CA ARG A 107 6.53 18.12 26.45
C ARG A 107 5.93 16.71 26.39
N LEU A 108 4.90 16.48 25.57
CA LEU A 108 4.33 15.15 25.33
C LEU A 108 5.38 14.20 24.71
N LEU A 109 6.15 14.67 23.73
CA LEU A 109 7.24 13.88 23.12
C LEU A 109 8.34 13.55 24.14
N SER A 110 8.80 14.53 24.92
CA SER A 110 9.83 14.30 25.95
C SER A 110 9.36 13.29 26.99
N LYS A 111 8.06 13.29 27.33
CA LYS A 111 7.48 12.30 28.22
C LYS A 111 7.42 10.91 27.57
N CYS A 112 6.97 10.81 26.32
CA CYS A 112 6.97 9.55 25.56
C CYS A 112 8.36 8.92 25.52
N GLU A 113 9.40 9.73 25.31
CA GLU A 113 10.77 9.24 25.25
C GLU A 113 11.30 8.70 26.58
N LYS A 114 10.81 9.21 27.71
CA LYS A 114 11.26 8.80 29.05
C LYS A 114 10.39 7.68 29.62
N GLU A 115 9.20 7.47 29.07
CA GLU A 115 8.23 6.50 29.55
C GLU A 115 8.64 5.06 29.18
N GLN A 116 8.60 4.17 30.17
CA GLN A 116 8.90 2.75 30.01
C GLN A 116 7.65 1.89 30.18
N SER A 117 6.59 2.44 30.78
CA SER A 117 5.33 1.74 30.98
C SER A 117 4.49 1.76 29.70
N LEU A 118 4.32 0.58 29.11
CA LEU A 118 3.50 0.32 27.93
C LEU A 118 2.14 1.02 27.92
N ILE A 119 1.37 0.86 28.99
CA ILE A 119 0.02 1.44 29.13
C ILE A 119 0.04 2.97 28.99
N TYR A 120 1.04 3.62 29.59
CA TYR A 120 1.12 5.09 29.57
C TYR A 120 1.71 5.60 28.27
N LEU A 121 2.61 4.83 27.66
CA LEU A 121 3.13 5.10 26.33
C LEU A 121 2.00 5.05 25.29
N GLU A 122 1.13 4.05 25.38
CA GLU A 122 -0.05 3.93 24.53
C GLU A 122 -0.98 5.14 24.68
N GLU A 123 -1.37 5.50 25.91
CA GLU A 123 -2.24 6.66 26.15
C GLU A 123 -1.64 7.97 25.58
N GLN A 124 -0.33 8.15 25.71
CA GLN A 124 0.39 9.31 25.17
C GLN A 124 0.41 9.32 23.63
N LEU A 125 0.73 8.19 23.00
CA LEU A 125 0.73 8.05 21.53
C LEU A 125 -0.66 8.19 20.94
N TYR A 126 -1.68 7.66 21.61
CA TYR A 126 -3.07 7.83 21.20
C TYR A 126 -3.48 9.30 21.24
N LEU A 127 -3.15 10.03 22.32
CA LEU A 127 -3.41 11.47 22.41
C LEU A 127 -2.73 12.25 21.28
N LEU A 128 -1.45 11.98 21.03
CA LEU A 128 -0.70 12.58 19.90
C LEU A 128 -1.39 12.28 18.56
N GLY A 129 -1.90 11.06 18.39
CA GLY A 129 -2.65 10.63 17.22
C GLY A 129 -4.00 11.33 17.07
N GLN A 130 -4.69 11.66 18.17
CA GLN A 130 -5.96 12.40 18.10
C GLN A 130 -5.75 13.89 17.81
N LEU A 131 -4.74 14.49 18.45
CA LEU A 131 -4.36 15.89 18.26
C LEU A 131 -3.96 16.17 16.81
N SER A 132 -3.12 15.30 16.24
CA SER A 132 -2.72 15.40 14.84
C SER A 132 -3.88 15.23 13.85
N GLN A 133 -4.98 14.60 14.25
CA GLN A 133 -6.16 14.39 13.42
C GLN A 133 -7.11 15.57 13.47
N SER A 134 -7.13 16.25 14.61
CA SER A 134 -8.00 17.38 14.89
C SER A 134 -7.50 18.66 14.21
N SER A 135 -6.18 18.75 13.95
CA SER A 135 -5.53 19.99 13.53
C SER A 135 -4.32 19.77 12.62
N LEU A 136 -4.28 20.51 11.50
CA LEU A 136 -3.12 20.56 10.59
C LEU A 136 -1.91 21.25 11.24
N LEU A 137 -2.15 22.26 12.07
CA LEU A 137 -1.10 22.99 12.77
C LEU A 137 -0.37 22.07 13.75
N CYS A 138 -1.12 21.36 14.60
CA CYS A 138 -0.59 20.38 15.55
C CYS A 138 0.19 19.27 14.83
N GLN A 139 -0.36 18.76 13.72
CA GLN A 139 0.31 17.78 12.88
C GLN A 139 1.66 18.29 12.36
N SER A 140 1.71 19.53 11.87
CA SER A 140 2.94 20.15 11.35
C SER A 140 4.00 20.37 12.44
N ILE A 141 3.58 20.75 13.65
CA ILE A 141 4.47 21.00 14.80
C ILE A 141 5.09 19.69 15.27
N LEU A 142 4.31 18.62 15.41
CA LEU A 142 4.82 17.30 15.81
C LEU A 142 5.90 16.78 14.85
N ILE A 143 5.76 17.07 13.56
CA ILE A 143 6.78 16.72 12.56
C ILE A 143 8.03 17.59 12.70
N LYS A 144 7.89 18.91 12.88
CA LYS A 144 9.03 19.80 13.18
C LYS A 144 9.80 19.35 14.41
N LEU A 145 9.11 18.79 15.40
CA LEU A 145 9.68 18.23 16.62
C LEU A 145 10.28 16.83 16.45
N LYS A 146 10.39 16.31 15.22
CA LYS A 146 10.99 15.00 14.90
C LYS A 146 10.32 13.81 15.60
N ILE A 147 8.98 13.77 15.62
CA ILE A 147 8.20 12.61 16.09
C ILE A 147 8.71 11.26 15.55
N GLY A 148 9.30 11.22 14.35
CA GLY A 148 9.92 10.02 13.78
C GLY A 148 10.99 9.39 14.69
N GLN A 149 11.80 10.18 15.37
CA GLN A 149 12.83 9.70 16.30
C GLN A 149 12.21 9.09 17.55
N THR A 150 11.16 9.71 18.09
CA THR A 150 10.39 9.17 19.21
C THR A 150 9.70 7.85 18.81
N LEU A 151 9.11 7.77 17.62
CA LEU A 151 8.52 6.53 17.10
C LEU A 151 9.55 5.41 16.95
N LYS A 152 10.74 5.70 16.41
CA LYS A 152 11.84 4.73 16.32
C LYS A 152 12.25 4.21 17.69
N LYS A 153 12.46 5.11 18.66
CA LYS A 153 12.81 4.73 20.03
C LYS A 153 11.77 3.80 20.65
N ILE A 154 10.49 4.04 20.39
CA ILE A 154 9.39 3.19 20.85
C ILE A 154 9.41 1.83 20.12
N LEU A 155 9.71 1.82 18.83
CA LEU A 155 9.92 0.59 18.08
C LEU A 155 11.18 -0.18 18.53
N ASP A 156 12.15 0.45 19.18
CA ASP A 156 13.33 -0.25 19.73
C ASP A 156 13.05 -0.94 21.08
N LEU A 157 11.93 -0.63 21.75
CA LEU A 157 11.55 -1.30 22.98
C LEU A 157 11.15 -2.78 22.70
N GLU A 158 11.62 -3.70 23.54
CA GLU A 158 11.27 -5.12 23.45
C GLU A 158 9.79 -5.33 23.81
N PHE A 159 8.96 -5.53 22.79
CA PHE A 159 7.54 -5.83 22.96
C PHE A 159 7.26 -7.20 22.39
N GLU A 160 7.03 -8.18 23.26
CA GLU A 160 6.82 -9.56 22.81
C GLU A 160 5.38 -9.83 22.33
N SER A 161 4.35 -9.00 22.65
CA SER A 161 2.95 -9.32 22.25
C SER A 161 1.87 -8.26 22.55
N ASP A 162 2.15 -6.96 22.62
CA ASP A 162 1.08 -5.99 22.95
C ASP A 162 0.30 -5.50 21.71
N GLU A 163 -0.83 -6.16 21.42
CA GLU A 163 -1.77 -5.80 20.35
C GLU A 163 -2.26 -4.34 20.46
N GLN A 164 -2.38 -3.79 21.67
CA GLN A 164 -2.92 -2.45 21.92
C GLN A 164 -1.90 -1.35 21.57
N LEU A 165 -0.64 -1.52 21.99
CA LEU A 165 0.43 -0.60 21.59
C LEU A 165 0.65 -0.61 20.08
N MET A 166 0.60 -1.78 19.44
CA MET A 166 0.67 -1.86 17.98
C MET A 166 -0.49 -1.10 17.35
N SER A 167 -1.74 -1.32 17.79
CA SER A 167 -2.94 -0.58 17.34
C SER A 167 -2.79 0.94 17.47
N THR A 168 -2.16 1.40 18.55
CA THR A 168 -1.94 2.83 18.81
C THR A 168 -0.81 3.43 18.00
N LEU A 169 0.31 2.70 17.82
CA LEU A 169 1.35 3.07 16.85
C LEU A 169 0.75 3.19 15.45
N ILE A 170 -0.18 2.30 15.10
CA ILE A 170 -0.88 2.31 13.82
C ILE A 170 -1.81 3.48 13.71
N PHE A 171 -2.59 3.77 14.75
CA PHE A 171 -3.45 4.96 14.79
C PHE A 171 -2.62 6.21 14.53
N LEU A 172 -1.51 6.38 15.26
CA LEU A 172 -0.60 7.50 15.12
C LEU A 172 0.03 7.58 13.73
N ILE A 173 0.56 6.46 13.21
CA ILE A 173 1.09 6.36 11.84
C ILE A 173 -0.01 6.73 10.82
N THR A 174 -1.25 6.28 11.03
CA THR A 174 -2.36 6.59 10.11
C THR A 174 -2.85 8.01 10.12
N THR A 175 -2.85 8.65 11.28
CA THR A 175 -3.22 10.06 11.36
C THR A 175 -2.27 10.92 10.52
N PHE A 176 -0.99 10.55 10.43
CA PHE A 176 -0.05 11.24 9.57
C PHE A 176 -0.30 11.05 8.05
N ILE A 177 -1.21 10.16 7.63
CA ILE A 177 -1.46 9.80 6.21
C ILE A 177 -2.68 10.52 5.63
N GLU A 178 -3.54 11.15 6.44
CA GLU A 178 -4.82 11.63 5.90
C GLU A 178 -4.58 12.64 4.75
N PRO A 179 -5.24 12.50 3.59
CA PRO A 179 -4.93 13.27 2.37
C PRO A 179 -5.10 14.79 2.52
N LYS A 180 -5.71 15.23 3.62
CA LYS A 180 -5.88 16.63 3.99
C LYS A 180 -4.70 17.20 4.79
N SER A 181 -3.71 16.38 5.16
CA SER A 181 -2.60 16.77 6.05
C SER A 181 -1.77 17.95 5.53
N GLY A 182 -1.71 18.17 4.20
CA GLY A 182 -1.03 19.34 3.61
C GLY A 182 0.48 19.40 3.85
N ILE A 183 1.07 18.34 4.41
CA ILE A 183 2.46 18.33 4.85
C ILE A 183 3.38 17.82 3.74
N HIS A 184 4.41 18.60 3.44
CA HIS A 184 5.55 18.18 2.63
C HIS A 184 6.55 17.43 3.52
N PHE A 185 6.52 16.10 3.48
CA PHE A 185 7.42 15.26 4.26
C PHE A 185 8.85 15.35 3.70
N GLN A 186 9.78 15.87 4.51
CA GLN A 186 11.17 16.09 4.10
C GLN A 186 12.05 14.83 4.16
N ASP A 187 11.67 13.76 4.88
CA ASP A 187 12.50 12.55 5.07
C ASP A 187 11.75 11.23 4.81
N VAL A 188 11.49 10.91 3.53
CA VAL A 188 10.89 9.62 3.09
C VAL A 188 11.65 8.40 3.67
N TYR A 189 12.97 8.50 3.76
CA TYR A 189 13.82 7.42 4.28
C TYR A 189 13.59 7.13 5.77
N GLU A 190 13.35 8.17 6.58
CA GLU A 190 13.09 8.00 8.01
C GLU A 190 11.80 7.22 8.24
N PHE A 191 10.74 7.60 7.54
CA PHE A 191 9.43 6.97 7.67
C PHE A 191 9.37 5.56 7.12
N MET A 192 10.01 5.31 5.97
CA MET A 192 10.11 3.95 5.45
C MET A 192 10.98 3.05 6.37
N SER A 193 11.97 3.61 7.05
CA SER A 193 12.73 2.91 8.10
C SER A 193 11.87 2.56 9.33
N ILE A 194 11.02 3.48 9.79
CA ILE A 194 10.03 3.22 10.85
C ILE A 194 9.08 2.11 10.43
N LEU A 195 8.58 2.19 9.18
CA LEU A 195 7.68 1.17 8.63
C LEU A 195 8.35 -0.19 8.57
N ASP A 196 9.61 -0.27 8.15
CA ASP A 196 10.36 -1.52 8.11
C ASP A 196 10.54 -2.14 9.51
N GLN A 197 10.86 -1.32 10.52
CA GLN A 197 10.97 -1.76 11.91
C GLN A 197 9.64 -2.27 12.45
N LEU A 198 8.53 -1.59 12.14
CA LEU A 198 7.19 -2.06 12.49
C LEU A 198 6.91 -3.43 11.84
N CYS A 199 7.20 -3.57 10.54
CA CYS A 199 7.05 -4.83 9.81
C CYS A 199 7.94 -5.94 10.39
N LYS A 200 9.15 -5.63 10.87
CA LYS A 200 10.01 -6.59 11.57
C LYS A 200 9.32 -7.15 12.81
N LYS A 201 8.70 -6.29 13.62
CA LYS A 201 7.93 -6.70 14.80
C LYS A 201 6.71 -7.55 14.43
N LEU A 202 5.95 -7.12 13.43
CA LEU A 202 4.79 -7.86 12.93
C LEU A 202 5.16 -9.26 12.43
N ARG A 203 6.32 -9.41 11.78
CA ARG A 203 6.86 -10.72 11.40
C ARG A 203 7.23 -11.56 12.62
N GLY A 204 7.87 -10.97 13.64
CA GLY A 204 8.24 -11.66 14.87
C GLY A 204 7.07 -12.30 15.60
N ILE A 205 5.89 -11.69 15.54
CA ILE A 205 4.65 -12.22 16.14
C ILE A 205 3.77 -13.00 15.15
N ASN A 206 4.26 -13.27 13.93
CA ASN A 206 3.48 -13.89 12.85
C ASN A 206 2.13 -13.21 12.58
N TYR A 207 2.07 -11.87 12.70
CA TYR A 207 0.83 -11.10 12.58
C TYR A 207 0.12 -11.34 11.24
N LEU A 208 0.90 -11.54 10.17
CA LEU A 208 0.35 -11.87 8.86
C LEU A 208 -0.54 -13.13 8.94
N VAL A 209 -0.09 -14.18 9.63
CA VAL A 209 -0.92 -15.38 9.81
C VAL A 209 -2.12 -15.05 10.68
N ILE A 210 -1.94 -14.35 11.80
CA ILE A 210 -3.04 -13.98 12.72
C ILE A 210 -4.15 -13.19 12.03
N GLU A 211 -3.80 -12.22 11.19
CA GLU A 211 -4.79 -11.39 10.47
C GLU A 211 -5.47 -12.16 9.33
N LEU A 212 -4.81 -13.21 8.82
CA LEU A 212 -5.33 -14.05 7.73
C LEU A 212 -6.03 -15.33 8.23
N ASP A 213 -5.87 -15.71 9.50
CA ASP A 213 -6.41 -16.94 10.10
C ASP A 213 -7.93 -16.79 10.31
N LEU A 214 -8.65 -16.97 9.19
CA LEU A 214 -10.09 -16.88 9.05
C LEU A 214 -10.80 -18.19 9.45
N GLU A 215 -10.41 -18.83 10.56
CA GLU A 215 -11.23 -19.91 11.12
C GLU A 215 -12.60 -19.42 11.65
N LYS A 216 -12.79 -18.09 11.75
CA LYS A 216 -14.09 -17.49 12.07
C LYS A 216 -14.78 -16.99 10.80
N LYS A 217 -15.59 -17.88 10.22
CA LYS A 217 -16.41 -17.69 9.01
C LYS A 217 -17.41 -16.52 9.02
N ASP A 218 -17.57 -15.81 10.14
CA ASP A 218 -18.59 -14.76 10.25
C ASP A 218 -17.96 -13.43 10.65
N LYS A 219 -18.09 -12.42 9.75
CA LYS A 219 -17.82 -10.97 9.93
C LYS A 219 -16.45 -10.39 9.54
N TYR A 220 -15.90 -10.68 8.36
CA TYR A 220 -14.81 -9.86 7.80
C TYR A 220 -15.24 -9.04 6.60
N THR A 221 -16.07 -8.03 6.90
CA THR A 221 -16.27 -6.82 6.08
C THR A 221 -15.29 -5.69 6.45
N GLU A 222 -14.32 -5.93 7.34
CA GLU A 222 -13.45 -4.87 7.92
C GLU A 222 -11.99 -4.86 7.42
N THR A 223 -11.69 -5.47 6.27
CA THR A 223 -10.37 -5.34 5.60
C THR A 223 -9.99 -3.88 5.31
N LYS A 224 -10.94 -2.95 5.28
CA LYS A 224 -10.68 -1.52 5.14
C LYS A 224 -9.90 -0.94 6.34
N HIS A 225 -10.12 -1.45 7.55
CA HIS A 225 -9.52 -0.92 8.78
C HIS A 225 -8.36 -1.76 9.32
N SER A 226 -8.07 -2.88 8.64
CA SER A 226 -6.93 -3.75 8.88
C SER A 226 -5.61 -2.98 8.99
N LEU A 227 -4.74 -3.47 9.87
CA LEU A 227 -3.40 -2.92 10.07
C LEU A 227 -2.60 -2.97 8.77
N LEU A 228 -2.56 -4.13 8.12
CA LEU A 228 -1.84 -4.28 6.86
C LEU A 228 -2.38 -3.33 5.79
N ASN A 229 -3.70 -3.12 5.71
CA ASN A 229 -4.27 -2.14 4.78
C ASN A 229 -3.79 -0.71 5.10
N ARG A 230 -3.75 -0.32 6.37
CA ARG A 230 -3.26 0.99 6.83
C ARG A 230 -1.77 1.20 6.51
N ILE A 231 -0.95 0.17 6.71
CA ILE A 231 0.46 0.15 6.31
C ILE A 231 0.63 0.33 4.80
N LEU A 232 -0.18 -0.36 3.99
CA LEU A 232 -0.11 -0.23 2.53
C LEU A 232 -0.56 1.16 2.07
N LEU A 233 -1.63 1.71 2.66
CA LEU A 233 -2.09 3.07 2.40
C LEU A 233 -1.04 4.12 2.79
N PHE A 234 -0.32 3.90 3.90
CA PHE A 234 0.84 4.71 4.31
C PHE A 234 1.85 4.72 3.17
N ALA A 235 2.44 3.56 2.85
CA ALA A 235 3.48 3.47 1.84
C ALA A 235 3.04 4.09 0.50
N ARG A 236 1.80 3.82 0.07
CA ARG A 236 1.25 4.35 -1.18
C ARG A 236 1.15 5.88 -1.18
N HIS A 237 0.65 6.49 -0.11
CA HIS A 237 0.55 7.94 -0.02
C HIS A 237 1.92 8.62 -0.10
N PHE A 238 2.93 8.05 0.58
CA PHE A 238 4.29 8.56 0.54
C PHE A 238 4.92 8.44 -0.84
N ILE A 239 4.72 7.31 -1.53
CA ILE A 239 5.19 7.13 -2.90
C ILE A 239 4.55 8.16 -3.84
N ASP A 240 3.22 8.32 -3.80
CA ASP A 240 2.51 9.24 -4.70
C ASP A 240 2.87 10.72 -4.47
N LYS A 241 3.20 11.10 -3.23
CA LYS A 241 3.65 12.46 -2.89
C LYS A 241 5.14 12.69 -3.11
N SER A 242 5.94 11.63 -3.25
CA SER A 242 7.37 11.75 -3.48
C SER A 242 7.66 12.14 -4.94
N GLN A 243 8.60 13.06 -5.15
CA GLN A 243 9.12 13.40 -6.48
C GLN A 243 10.11 12.35 -7.01
N PHE A 244 10.46 11.34 -6.20
CA PHE A 244 11.51 10.35 -6.46
C PHE A 244 10.96 8.93 -6.38
N THR A 245 11.60 7.99 -7.06
CA THR A 245 11.32 6.55 -6.90
C THR A 245 11.72 6.09 -5.50
N VAL A 246 10.78 5.51 -4.76
CA VAL A 246 11.07 4.87 -3.47
C VAL A 246 11.47 3.42 -3.73
N ASN A 247 12.73 3.08 -3.48
CA ASN A 247 13.18 1.69 -3.59
C ASN A 247 12.70 0.88 -2.37
N LEU A 248 11.50 0.32 -2.50
CA LEU A 248 10.87 -0.50 -1.46
C LEU A 248 11.70 -1.71 -1.06
N THR A 249 12.55 -2.20 -1.97
CA THR A 249 13.36 -3.39 -1.72
C THR A 249 14.48 -3.18 -0.69
N LEU A 250 14.81 -1.93 -0.37
CA LEU A 250 15.77 -1.59 0.70
C LEU A 250 15.21 -1.88 2.09
N TYR A 251 13.88 -1.95 2.22
CA TYR A 251 13.16 -2.18 3.46
C TYR A 251 12.72 -3.66 3.51
N GLN A 252 13.62 -4.53 3.94
CA GLN A 252 13.49 -5.99 3.80
C GLN A 252 12.23 -6.56 4.48
N ASN A 253 11.87 -6.07 5.66
CA ASN A 253 10.72 -6.57 6.40
C ASN A 253 9.41 -6.11 5.77
N PHE A 254 9.36 -4.85 5.35
CA PHE A 254 8.22 -4.34 4.59
C PHE A 254 8.09 -5.08 3.24
N TRP A 255 9.19 -5.31 2.53
CA TRP A 255 9.22 -6.03 1.27
C TRP A 255 8.67 -7.46 1.39
N VAL A 256 9.04 -8.20 2.44
CA VAL A 256 8.51 -9.55 2.68
C VAL A 256 7.00 -9.54 2.91
N ILE A 257 6.47 -8.62 3.72
CA ILE A 257 5.02 -8.50 3.94
C ILE A 257 4.32 -8.10 2.64
N LEU A 258 4.86 -7.12 1.93
CA LEU A 258 4.30 -6.60 0.68
C LEU A 258 4.20 -7.69 -0.40
N THR A 259 5.28 -8.45 -0.61
CA THR A 259 5.35 -9.53 -1.59
C THR A 259 4.44 -10.71 -1.21
N ASN A 260 4.36 -11.07 0.07
CA ASN A 260 3.42 -12.10 0.52
C ASN A 260 1.96 -11.70 0.27
N LEU A 261 1.58 -10.45 0.58
CA LEU A 261 0.23 -9.94 0.33
C LEU A 261 -0.09 -9.84 -1.17
N ALA A 262 0.87 -9.40 -1.98
CA ALA A 262 0.68 -9.26 -3.42
C ALA A 262 0.62 -10.61 -4.15
N PHE A 263 1.54 -11.52 -3.83
CA PHE A 263 1.84 -12.70 -4.67
C PHE A 263 1.41 -14.04 -4.06
N VAL A 264 1.37 -14.16 -2.74
CA VAL A 264 1.07 -15.44 -2.08
C VAL A 264 -0.39 -15.52 -1.66
N ILE A 265 -0.90 -14.52 -0.93
CA ILE A 265 -2.20 -14.57 -0.24
C ILE A 265 -3.34 -14.32 -1.22
N GLN A 266 -4.23 -15.30 -1.43
CA GLN A 266 -5.32 -15.26 -2.43
C GLN A 266 -6.65 -14.82 -1.84
N GLU A 267 -6.86 -15.13 -0.57
CA GLU A 267 -8.13 -15.04 0.15
C GLU A 267 -8.52 -13.59 0.49
N GLN A 268 -7.57 -12.65 0.39
CA GLN A 268 -7.75 -11.23 0.73
C GLN A 268 -7.58 -10.32 -0.50
N PRO A 269 -8.55 -10.28 -1.43
CA PRO A 269 -8.42 -9.54 -2.69
C PRO A 269 -8.22 -8.03 -2.50
N GLN A 270 -8.74 -7.43 -1.44
CA GLN A 270 -8.54 -6.01 -1.16
C GLN A 270 -7.10 -5.69 -0.73
N LEU A 271 -6.53 -6.48 0.19
CA LEU A 271 -5.15 -6.32 0.63
C LEU A 271 -4.17 -6.60 -0.51
N ARG A 272 -4.43 -7.66 -1.29
CA ARG A 272 -3.67 -7.96 -2.51
C ARG A 272 -3.68 -6.79 -3.48
N LEU A 273 -4.86 -6.22 -3.76
CA LEU A 273 -4.98 -5.07 -4.67
C LEU A 273 -4.18 -3.87 -4.14
N ALA A 274 -4.29 -3.56 -2.86
CA ALA A 274 -3.52 -2.47 -2.24
C ALA A 274 -2.01 -2.71 -2.32
N ALA A 275 -1.55 -3.95 -2.09
CA ALA A 275 -0.15 -4.33 -2.19
C ALA A 275 0.38 -4.19 -3.63
N LEU A 276 -0.37 -4.66 -4.62
CA LEU A 276 -0.03 -4.48 -6.04
C LEU A 276 0.04 -2.99 -6.42
N GLN A 277 -0.87 -2.16 -5.92
CA GLN A 277 -0.83 -0.71 -6.16
C GLN A 277 0.43 -0.06 -5.57
N VAL A 278 0.83 -0.43 -4.35
CA VAL A 278 2.09 0.06 -3.74
C VAL A 278 3.29 -0.29 -4.60
N ILE A 279 3.37 -1.53 -5.10
CA ILE A 279 4.44 -1.96 -6.01
C ILE A 279 4.40 -1.13 -7.31
N SER A 280 3.24 -1.02 -7.95
CA SER A 280 3.12 -0.30 -9.23
C SER A 280 3.45 1.19 -9.11
N ASP A 281 3.00 1.84 -8.04
CA ASP A 281 3.28 3.25 -7.78
C ASP A 281 4.78 3.46 -7.54
N SER A 282 5.49 2.51 -6.92
CA SER A 282 6.94 2.62 -6.68
C SER A 282 7.77 2.64 -7.96
N ILE A 283 7.30 2.00 -9.03
CA ILE A 283 8.01 1.84 -10.32
C ILE A 283 7.59 2.92 -11.36
N LYS A 284 6.70 3.85 -11.00
CA LYS A 284 6.02 4.78 -11.93
C LYS A 284 6.97 5.67 -12.75
N LEU A 285 8.12 6.09 -12.22
CA LEU A 285 9.05 7.01 -12.89
C LEU A 285 10.08 6.31 -13.81
N ASN A 286 9.88 5.03 -14.13
CA ASN A 286 10.72 4.27 -15.08
C ASN A 286 12.21 4.14 -14.66
N ASP A 287 12.48 4.03 -13.36
CA ASP A 287 13.82 3.82 -12.80
C ASP A 287 14.32 2.39 -13.06
N GLN A 288 15.37 2.25 -13.87
CA GLN A 288 15.92 0.96 -14.26
C GLN A 288 16.60 0.21 -13.12
N LYS A 289 17.26 0.93 -12.21
CA LYS A 289 17.93 0.31 -11.06
C LYS A 289 16.89 -0.33 -10.13
N LEU A 290 15.79 0.39 -9.87
CA LEU A 290 14.69 -0.13 -9.06
C LEU A 290 14.07 -1.39 -9.67
N LYS A 291 13.81 -1.41 -10.98
CA LYS A 291 13.26 -2.59 -11.66
C LYS A 291 14.19 -3.79 -11.54
N PHE A 292 15.49 -3.58 -11.74
CA PHE A 292 16.50 -4.62 -11.58
C PHE A 292 16.49 -5.17 -10.15
N ASP A 293 16.51 -4.29 -9.14
CA ASP A 293 16.50 -4.69 -7.73
C ASP A 293 15.25 -5.51 -7.37
N ILE A 294 14.09 -5.16 -7.94
CA ILE A 294 12.83 -5.90 -7.74
C ILE A 294 12.92 -7.30 -8.37
N ILE A 295 13.40 -7.40 -9.61
CA ILE A 295 13.54 -8.69 -10.32
C ILE A 295 14.56 -9.59 -9.61
N GLU A 296 15.68 -9.03 -9.17
CA GLU A 296 16.72 -9.79 -8.47
C GLU A 296 16.22 -10.33 -7.12
N LYS A 297 15.51 -9.50 -6.34
CA LYS A 297 15.00 -9.89 -5.01
C LYS A 297 13.72 -10.72 -5.05
N TYR A 298 13.04 -10.79 -6.20
CA TYR A 298 11.90 -11.67 -6.41
C TYR A 298 11.98 -12.30 -7.82
N PRO A 299 12.82 -13.34 -8.01
CA PRO A 299 13.08 -13.93 -9.33
C PRO A 299 11.82 -14.46 -10.04
N ASP A 300 10.84 -14.96 -9.28
CA ASP A 300 9.60 -15.54 -9.80
C ASP A 300 8.49 -14.50 -10.04
N ILE A 301 8.83 -13.20 -10.14
CA ILE A 301 7.84 -12.12 -10.19
C ILE A 301 6.92 -12.25 -11.41
N PHE A 302 7.48 -12.58 -12.56
CA PHE A 302 6.71 -12.71 -13.80
C PHE A 302 5.74 -13.90 -13.75
N CYS A 303 6.20 -15.08 -13.30
CA CYS A 303 5.34 -16.24 -13.06
C CYS A 303 4.22 -15.90 -12.06
N SER A 304 4.56 -15.24 -10.96
CA SER A 304 3.59 -14.86 -9.93
C SER A 304 2.53 -13.88 -10.47
N LEU A 305 2.93 -12.90 -11.27
CA LEU A 305 2.02 -11.95 -11.90
C LEU A 305 1.08 -12.64 -12.90
N LEU A 306 1.58 -13.56 -13.73
CA LEU A 306 0.75 -14.35 -14.64
C LEU A 306 -0.27 -15.22 -13.89
N ASN A 307 0.17 -15.90 -12.83
CA ASN A 307 -0.71 -16.71 -11.98
C ASN A 307 -1.81 -15.87 -11.32
N ILE A 308 -1.50 -14.63 -10.89
CA ILE A 308 -2.51 -13.71 -10.37
C ILE A 308 -3.53 -13.37 -11.47
N VAL A 309 -3.06 -13.06 -12.67
CA VAL A 309 -3.94 -12.69 -13.78
C VAL A 309 -4.87 -13.83 -14.13
N ASP A 310 -4.35 -15.05 -14.23
CA ASP A 310 -5.10 -16.26 -14.55
C ASP A 310 -6.12 -16.63 -13.45
N HIS A 311 -5.68 -16.70 -12.19
CA HIS A 311 -6.55 -17.04 -11.06
C HIS A 311 -7.76 -16.10 -10.92
N HIS A 312 -7.55 -14.81 -11.16
CA HIS A 312 -8.61 -13.79 -11.00
C HIS A 312 -9.48 -13.59 -12.24
N GLN A 313 -9.33 -14.39 -13.30
CA GLN A 313 -10.20 -14.29 -14.48
C GLN A 313 -11.66 -14.63 -14.17
N ASN A 314 -11.88 -15.61 -13.27
CA ASN A 314 -13.21 -16.12 -12.93
C ASN A 314 -13.88 -15.41 -11.74
N TYR A 315 -13.19 -14.48 -11.08
CA TYR A 315 -13.66 -13.82 -9.85
C TYR A 315 -14.43 -12.52 -10.17
N LYS A 316 -15.74 -12.50 -9.86
CA LYS A 316 -16.64 -11.37 -10.24
C LYS A 316 -16.43 -10.08 -9.45
N ALA A 317 -16.00 -10.15 -8.18
CA ALA A 317 -15.74 -8.98 -7.35
C ALA A 317 -14.23 -8.69 -7.28
N ASN A 318 -13.82 -7.46 -7.59
CA ASN A 318 -12.43 -6.95 -7.61
C ASN A 318 -11.42 -7.63 -8.55
N GLY A 319 -11.72 -8.81 -9.12
CA GLY A 319 -10.80 -9.55 -9.99
C GLY A 319 -10.25 -8.72 -11.15
N LYS A 320 -11.10 -7.94 -11.83
CA LYS A 320 -10.67 -7.00 -12.88
C LYS A 320 -9.54 -6.07 -12.41
N PHE A 321 -9.71 -5.39 -11.27
CA PHE A 321 -8.73 -4.40 -10.79
C PHE A 321 -7.40 -5.06 -10.44
N ILE A 322 -7.44 -6.26 -9.84
CA ILE A 322 -6.25 -7.05 -9.53
C ILE A 322 -5.51 -7.43 -10.81
N ARG A 323 -6.22 -7.98 -11.80
CA ARG A 323 -5.65 -8.35 -13.11
C ARG A 323 -5.06 -7.13 -13.84
N THR A 324 -5.76 -5.99 -13.80
CA THR A 324 -5.26 -4.72 -14.34
C THR A 324 -3.95 -4.32 -13.66
N GLN A 325 -3.88 -4.30 -12.33
CA GLN A 325 -2.67 -3.90 -11.61
C GLN A 325 -1.51 -4.86 -11.85
N ALA A 326 -1.75 -6.17 -11.83
CA ALA A 326 -0.72 -7.16 -12.17
C ALA A 326 -0.17 -6.96 -13.59
N SER A 327 -1.05 -6.68 -14.56
CA SER A 327 -0.65 -6.38 -15.94
C SER A 327 0.15 -5.07 -16.03
N ILE A 328 -0.19 -4.04 -15.25
CA ILE A 328 0.55 -2.78 -15.21
C ILE A 328 1.97 -2.99 -14.64
N ILE A 329 2.10 -3.74 -13.54
CA ILE A 329 3.41 -4.05 -12.94
C ILE A 329 4.26 -4.82 -13.94
N MET A 330 3.71 -5.87 -14.55
CA MET A 330 4.42 -6.67 -15.55
C MET A 330 4.92 -5.80 -16.72
N LYS A 331 4.06 -4.89 -17.21
CA LYS A 331 4.44 -3.92 -18.23
C LYS A 331 5.61 -3.03 -17.79
N GLN A 332 5.50 -2.44 -16.60
CA GLN A 332 6.53 -1.54 -16.07
C GLN A 332 7.88 -2.26 -15.97
N LEU A 333 7.86 -3.53 -15.55
CA LEU A 333 9.04 -4.38 -15.46
C LEU A 333 9.60 -4.80 -16.82
N PHE A 334 8.79 -4.96 -17.88
CA PHE A 334 9.30 -5.26 -19.23
C PHE A 334 9.88 -4.05 -19.97
N SER A 335 9.50 -2.84 -19.58
CA SER A 335 9.97 -1.63 -20.26
C SER A 335 11.48 -1.46 -20.12
N GLU A 336 12.18 -1.33 -21.26
CA GLU A 336 13.60 -1.00 -21.37
C GLU A 336 14.52 -1.95 -20.57
N GLN A 337 14.29 -3.25 -20.64
CA GLN A 337 15.09 -4.24 -19.93
C GLN A 337 16.38 -4.64 -20.67
N SER A 338 17.37 -5.06 -19.89
CA SER A 338 18.59 -5.66 -20.43
C SER A 338 18.30 -6.99 -21.15
N GLN A 339 19.14 -7.33 -22.12
CA GLN A 339 19.02 -8.59 -22.87
C GLN A 339 19.12 -9.84 -21.98
N TYR A 340 19.87 -9.76 -20.89
CA TYR A 340 19.95 -10.83 -19.90
C TYR A 340 18.59 -11.13 -19.24
N ILE A 341 17.86 -10.08 -18.84
CA ILE A 341 16.53 -10.22 -18.22
C ILE A 341 15.53 -10.75 -19.25
N ILE A 342 15.55 -10.21 -20.48
CA ILE A 342 14.69 -10.68 -21.57
C ILE A 342 14.94 -12.17 -21.85
N GLN A 343 16.20 -12.60 -21.90
CA GLN A 343 16.54 -14.02 -22.09
C GLN A 343 15.95 -14.90 -20.98
N ASN A 344 16.06 -14.48 -19.71
CA ASN A 344 15.47 -15.23 -18.59
C ASN A 344 13.94 -15.30 -18.67
N ILE A 345 13.28 -14.23 -19.11
CA ILE A 345 11.82 -14.21 -19.33
C ILE A 345 11.42 -15.28 -20.36
N HIS A 346 12.16 -15.38 -21.47
CA HIS A 346 11.92 -16.40 -22.50
C HIS A 346 12.20 -17.82 -22.02
N LEU A 347 13.32 -18.05 -21.33
CA LEU A 347 13.66 -19.37 -20.77
C LEU A 347 12.59 -19.91 -19.82
N ASN A 348 11.92 -19.03 -19.08
CA ASN A 348 10.83 -19.38 -18.18
C ASN A 348 9.45 -19.46 -18.86
N GLN A 349 9.39 -19.38 -20.20
CA GLN A 349 8.14 -19.48 -21.00
C GLN A 349 7.07 -18.43 -20.64
N ILE A 350 7.46 -17.33 -19.98
CA ILE A 350 6.58 -16.20 -19.66
C ILE A 350 5.84 -15.66 -20.89
N PRO A 351 6.47 -15.49 -22.07
CA PRO A 351 5.78 -14.96 -23.24
C PRO A 351 4.64 -15.86 -23.71
N LEU A 352 4.86 -17.18 -23.71
CA LEU A 352 3.86 -18.16 -24.14
C LEU A 352 2.66 -18.17 -23.18
N GLN A 353 2.92 -18.17 -21.87
CA GLN A 353 1.87 -18.10 -20.85
C GLN A 353 1.06 -16.80 -20.96
N LEU A 354 1.73 -15.65 -21.17
CA LEU A 354 1.05 -14.37 -21.41
C LEU A 354 0.14 -14.44 -22.64
N MET A 355 0.59 -15.09 -23.71
CA MET A 355 -0.19 -15.24 -24.94
C MET A 355 -1.47 -16.06 -24.73
N ILE A 356 -1.39 -17.13 -23.92
CA ILE A 356 -2.55 -17.94 -23.52
C ILE A 356 -3.54 -17.11 -22.70
N ILE A 357 -3.04 -16.35 -21.72
CA ILE A 357 -3.87 -15.47 -20.88
C ILE A 357 -4.59 -14.41 -21.73
N ILE A 358 -3.88 -13.77 -22.68
CA ILE A 358 -4.48 -12.79 -23.59
C ILE A 358 -5.60 -13.42 -24.41
N ALA A 359 -5.42 -14.64 -24.92
CA ALA A 359 -6.43 -15.35 -25.71
C ALA A 359 -7.77 -15.47 -24.95
N SER A 360 -7.71 -15.73 -23.65
CA SER A 360 -8.89 -15.85 -22.77
C SER A 360 -9.44 -14.52 -22.22
N GLU A 361 -8.74 -13.40 -22.37
CA GLU A 361 -9.16 -12.13 -21.77
C GLU A 361 -10.31 -11.47 -22.53
N ASN A 362 -11.33 -11.06 -21.76
CA ASN A 362 -12.54 -10.41 -22.25
C ASN A 362 -12.67 -8.96 -21.77
N ASP A 363 -12.00 -8.58 -20.67
CA ASP A 363 -12.04 -7.20 -20.19
C ASP A 363 -11.07 -6.32 -20.97
N ARG A 364 -11.61 -5.31 -21.65
CA ARG A 364 -10.84 -4.41 -22.53
C ARG A 364 -9.73 -3.65 -21.84
N GLN A 365 -9.94 -3.25 -20.58
CA GLN A 365 -8.93 -2.49 -19.83
C GLN A 365 -7.76 -3.39 -19.41
N VAL A 366 -8.05 -4.63 -19.02
CA VAL A 366 -7.00 -5.62 -18.74
C VAL A 366 -6.26 -5.99 -20.04
N LEU A 367 -7.02 -6.29 -21.10
CA LEU A 367 -6.48 -6.65 -22.42
C LEU A 367 -5.55 -5.57 -22.98
N TYR A 368 -5.90 -4.29 -22.80
CA TYR A 368 -5.04 -3.16 -23.17
C TYR A 368 -3.64 -3.28 -22.58
N HIS A 369 -3.53 -3.53 -21.27
CA HIS A 369 -2.25 -3.62 -20.59
C HIS A 369 -1.50 -4.91 -20.94
N GLN A 370 -2.20 -6.03 -21.13
CA GLN A 370 -1.57 -7.29 -21.53
C GLN A 370 -1.01 -7.23 -22.96
N LEU A 371 -1.75 -6.63 -23.91
CA LEU A 371 -1.25 -6.41 -25.28
C LEU A 371 -0.04 -5.46 -25.28
N GLU A 372 -0.06 -4.43 -24.44
CA GLU A 372 1.08 -3.53 -24.24
C GLU A 372 2.30 -4.28 -23.66
N CYS A 373 2.11 -5.19 -22.70
CA CYS A 373 3.17 -6.07 -22.19
C CYS A 373 3.77 -6.93 -23.31
N LEU A 374 2.92 -7.60 -24.09
CA LEU A 374 3.35 -8.49 -25.16
C LEU A 374 4.09 -7.72 -26.27
N PHE A 375 3.64 -6.51 -26.58
CA PHE A 375 4.36 -5.60 -27.49
C PHE A 375 5.76 -5.28 -26.96
N LEU A 376 5.90 -4.82 -25.71
CA LEU A 376 7.20 -4.46 -25.14
C LEU A 376 8.14 -5.67 -25.11
N LEU A 377 7.61 -6.84 -24.76
CA LEU A 377 8.38 -8.08 -24.77
C LEU A 377 8.88 -8.38 -26.17
N CYS A 378 7.99 -8.44 -27.18
CA CYS A 378 8.39 -8.69 -28.56
C CYS A 378 9.40 -7.65 -29.05
N SER A 379 9.17 -6.35 -28.83
CA SER A 379 10.09 -5.29 -29.28
C SER A 379 11.47 -5.32 -28.64
N ASN A 380 11.60 -5.89 -27.44
CA ASN A 380 12.88 -6.02 -26.75
C ASN A 380 13.57 -7.37 -27.02
N SER A 381 12.93 -8.27 -27.75
CA SER A 381 13.41 -9.63 -28.00
C SER A 381 14.05 -9.78 -29.36
N SER A 382 14.94 -10.76 -29.51
CA SER A 382 15.42 -11.17 -30.84
C SER A 382 14.39 -12.05 -31.56
N PHE A 383 14.61 -12.27 -32.86
CA PHE A 383 13.80 -13.21 -33.64
C PHE A 383 13.84 -14.62 -33.03
N GLU A 384 15.02 -15.10 -32.65
CA GLU A 384 15.24 -16.45 -32.09
C GLU A 384 14.50 -16.63 -30.77
N GLN A 385 14.44 -15.59 -29.95
CA GLN A 385 13.68 -15.61 -28.69
C GLN A 385 12.17 -15.65 -28.93
N CYS A 386 11.68 -14.99 -29.98
CA CYS A 386 10.25 -14.97 -30.32
C CYS A 386 9.79 -16.13 -31.20
N ILE A 387 10.66 -17.04 -31.63
CA ILE A 387 10.29 -18.10 -32.57
C ILE A 387 9.15 -18.98 -32.03
N ASP A 388 9.23 -19.32 -30.74
CA ASP A 388 8.21 -20.12 -30.06
C ASP A 388 6.85 -19.40 -30.05
N LEU A 389 6.82 -18.07 -29.93
CA LEU A 389 5.56 -17.32 -30.00
C LEU A 389 4.91 -17.42 -31.38
N TYR A 390 5.72 -17.35 -32.45
CA TYR A 390 5.23 -17.48 -33.81
C TYR A 390 4.67 -18.87 -34.08
N ASP A 391 5.40 -19.90 -33.67
CA ASP A 391 5.00 -21.30 -33.86
C ASP A 391 3.77 -21.66 -33.01
N ASN A 392 3.58 -21.00 -31.86
CA ASN A 392 2.43 -21.21 -30.98
C ASN A 392 1.25 -20.26 -31.26
N GLY A 393 1.26 -19.53 -32.38
CA GLY A 393 0.06 -18.86 -32.88
C GLY A 393 -0.11 -17.39 -32.50
N LEU A 394 0.98 -16.64 -32.25
CA LEU A 394 0.93 -15.19 -32.06
C LEU A 394 0.18 -14.46 -33.19
N LEU A 395 0.41 -14.86 -34.44
CA LEU A 395 -0.26 -14.26 -35.60
C LEU A 395 -1.76 -14.58 -35.62
N THR A 396 -2.14 -15.80 -35.23
CA THR A 396 -3.55 -16.19 -35.08
C THR A 396 -4.22 -15.38 -33.97
N LEU A 397 -3.54 -15.18 -32.84
CA LEU A 397 -4.05 -14.37 -31.73
C LEU A 397 -4.32 -12.92 -32.14
N LEU A 398 -3.40 -12.31 -32.90
CA LEU A 398 -3.58 -10.94 -33.42
C LEU A 398 -4.87 -10.79 -34.23
N ILE A 399 -5.13 -11.77 -35.09
CA ILE A 399 -6.32 -11.78 -35.94
C ILE A 399 -7.58 -12.02 -35.12
N SER A 400 -7.57 -13.04 -34.26
CA SER A 400 -8.75 -13.38 -33.45
C SER A 400 -9.15 -12.21 -32.55
N LYS A 401 -8.18 -11.59 -31.85
CA LYS A 401 -8.46 -10.45 -30.97
C LYS A 401 -8.94 -9.24 -31.74
N TYR A 402 -8.45 -9.01 -32.94
CA TYR A 402 -9.00 -7.97 -33.80
C TYR A 402 -10.46 -8.24 -34.19
N GLN A 403 -10.80 -9.47 -34.59
CA GLN A 403 -12.18 -9.80 -34.96
C GLN A 403 -13.14 -9.57 -33.79
N GLU A 404 -12.74 -9.92 -32.57
CA GLU A 404 -13.52 -9.69 -31.35
C GLU A 404 -13.79 -8.19 -31.09
N ILE A 405 -12.82 -7.30 -31.35
CA ILE A 405 -12.96 -5.86 -31.06
C ILE A 405 -13.46 -5.04 -32.25
N LYS A 406 -13.45 -5.60 -33.46
CA LYS A 406 -13.81 -4.92 -34.71
C LYS A 406 -15.21 -4.31 -34.65
N GLU A 407 -16.19 -5.08 -34.17
CA GLU A 407 -17.59 -4.63 -34.04
C GLU A 407 -17.73 -3.44 -33.11
N CYS A 408 -16.86 -3.34 -32.11
CA CYS A 408 -16.88 -2.30 -31.08
C CYS A 408 -16.09 -1.04 -31.47
N GLN A 409 -15.37 -1.06 -32.61
CA GLN A 409 -14.53 0.05 -33.09
C GLN A 409 -13.53 0.57 -32.04
N ASP A 410 -12.96 -0.32 -31.22
CA ASP A 410 -11.99 0.04 -30.19
C ASP A 410 -10.62 0.37 -30.81
N TYR A 411 -10.42 1.66 -31.11
CA TYR A 411 -9.20 2.13 -31.76
C TYR A 411 -7.96 2.04 -30.86
N VAL A 412 -8.13 2.04 -29.54
CA VAL A 412 -7.02 1.97 -28.59
C VAL A 412 -6.41 0.57 -28.60
N LEU A 413 -7.25 -0.46 -28.56
CA LEU A 413 -6.79 -1.85 -28.70
C LEU A 413 -6.27 -2.12 -30.12
N SER A 414 -6.93 -1.58 -31.14
CA SER A 414 -6.45 -1.68 -32.54
C SER A 414 -5.04 -1.10 -32.70
N LYS A 415 -4.73 0.03 -32.05
CA LYS A 415 -3.39 0.62 -32.04
C LYS A 415 -2.34 -0.36 -31.49
N TRP A 416 -2.62 -1.07 -30.40
CA TRP A 416 -1.67 -2.03 -29.83
C TRP A 416 -1.49 -3.26 -30.72
N LEU A 417 -2.54 -3.77 -31.34
CA LEU A 417 -2.42 -4.87 -32.31
C LEU A 417 -1.56 -4.46 -33.52
N LEU A 418 -1.66 -3.20 -33.98
CA LEU A 418 -0.77 -2.67 -35.01
C LEU A 418 0.68 -2.53 -34.51
N GLN A 419 0.89 -2.09 -33.26
CA GLN A 419 2.24 -1.98 -32.68
C GLN A 419 2.89 -3.36 -32.51
N LEU A 420 2.14 -4.36 -32.08
CA LEU A 420 2.60 -5.74 -32.00
C LEU A 420 2.91 -6.29 -33.40
N THR A 421 2.07 -6.00 -34.40
CA THR A 421 2.36 -6.36 -35.81
C THR A 421 3.66 -5.73 -36.31
N LEU A 422 3.92 -4.46 -35.94
CA LEU A 422 5.18 -3.77 -36.26
C LEU A 422 6.38 -4.45 -35.57
N ALA A 423 6.26 -4.81 -34.29
CA ALA A 423 7.31 -5.52 -33.57
C ALA A 423 7.66 -6.85 -34.25
N VAL A 424 6.64 -7.63 -34.66
CA VAL A 424 6.87 -8.86 -35.44
C VAL A 424 7.60 -8.56 -36.75
N LEU A 425 7.21 -7.52 -37.48
CA LEU A 425 7.87 -7.11 -38.72
C LEU A 425 9.34 -6.72 -38.51
N GLN A 426 9.68 -6.10 -37.37
CA GLN A 426 11.06 -5.71 -37.05
C GLN A 426 11.99 -6.90 -36.90
N HIS A 427 11.46 -8.10 -36.61
CA HIS A 427 12.25 -9.33 -36.55
C HIS A 427 12.56 -9.92 -37.93
N ASN A 428 12.09 -9.29 -39.02
CA ASN A 428 12.40 -9.71 -40.37
C ASN A 428 13.86 -9.39 -40.71
N SER A 429 14.74 -10.36 -40.45
CA SER A 429 16.13 -10.36 -40.94
C SER A 429 16.19 -10.75 -42.43
N SER A 430 17.38 -10.75 -43.02
CA SER A 430 17.68 -10.89 -44.46
C SER A 430 17.09 -12.13 -45.17
N GLY A 431 16.43 -13.05 -44.46
CA GLY A 431 15.81 -14.28 -45.00
C GLY A 431 14.32 -14.20 -45.38
N ASN A 432 13.61 -13.08 -45.17
CA ASN A 432 12.18 -12.90 -45.49
C ASN A 432 11.21 -13.94 -44.85
N SER A 433 11.62 -14.65 -43.80
CA SER A 433 10.83 -15.69 -43.12
C SER A 433 9.56 -15.13 -42.48
N ILE A 434 9.68 -14.01 -41.77
CA ILE A 434 8.55 -13.29 -41.15
C ILE A 434 7.55 -12.82 -42.20
N LEU A 435 8.00 -12.25 -43.32
CA LEU A 435 7.10 -11.79 -44.38
C LEU A 435 6.27 -12.93 -44.97
N LYS A 436 6.85 -14.13 -45.11
CA LYS A 436 6.10 -15.32 -45.54
C LYS A 436 5.05 -15.72 -44.51
N LEU A 437 5.40 -15.74 -43.21
CA LEU A 437 4.45 -16.03 -42.14
C LEU A 437 3.29 -15.02 -42.12
N LEU A 438 3.57 -13.72 -42.17
CA LEU A 438 2.52 -12.69 -42.20
C LEU A 438 1.57 -12.83 -43.40
N LYS A 439 2.08 -13.25 -44.57
CA LYS A 439 1.27 -13.54 -45.75
C LYS A 439 0.43 -14.81 -45.56
N GLN A 440 1.04 -15.89 -45.06
CA GLN A 440 0.37 -17.17 -44.80
C GLN A 440 -0.81 -17.01 -43.84
N TYR A 441 -0.63 -16.25 -42.76
CA TYR A 441 -1.67 -16.00 -41.77
C TYR A 441 -2.64 -14.88 -42.17
N GLN A 442 -2.60 -14.37 -43.41
CA GLN A 442 -3.53 -13.34 -43.90
C GLN A 442 -3.51 -12.01 -43.09
N ILE A 443 -2.38 -11.68 -42.43
CA ILE A 443 -2.23 -10.41 -41.68
C ILE A 443 -2.49 -9.20 -42.58
N THR A 444 -2.19 -9.30 -43.88
CA THR A 444 -2.49 -8.24 -44.85
C THR A 444 -3.98 -7.93 -44.99
N GLN A 445 -4.87 -8.92 -44.82
CA GLN A 445 -6.31 -8.69 -44.87
C GLN A 445 -6.80 -7.99 -43.61
N TYR A 446 -6.31 -8.42 -42.45
CA TYR A 446 -6.50 -7.74 -41.16
C TYR A 446 -6.08 -6.26 -41.21
N LEU A 447 -4.90 -5.95 -41.75
CA LEU A 447 -4.42 -4.58 -41.85
C LEU A 447 -5.22 -3.73 -42.83
N LYS A 448 -5.67 -4.31 -43.96
CA LYS A 448 -6.56 -3.61 -44.91
C LYS A 448 -7.87 -3.22 -44.24
N ASP A 449 -8.44 -4.13 -43.47
CA ASP A 449 -9.70 -3.90 -42.77
C ASP A 449 -9.60 -2.76 -41.75
N ILE A 450 -8.51 -2.71 -40.96
CA ILE A 450 -8.24 -1.55 -40.08
C ILE A 450 -8.09 -0.27 -40.91
N ALA A 451 -7.34 -0.31 -42.00
CA ALA A 451 -7.05 0.85 -42.83
C ALA A 451 -8.31 1.45 -43.48
N THR A 452 -9.34 0.63 -43.75
CA THR A 452 -10.60 1.07 -44.36
C THR A 452 -11.68 1.41 -43.35
N ASN A 453 -11.77 0.65 -42.25
CA ASN A 453 -12.94 0.68 -41.37
C ASN A 453 -12.69 1.35 -40.01
N CYS A 454 -11.44 1.62 -39.62
CA CYS A 454 -11.16 2.32 -38.37
C CYS A 454 -11.48 3.82 -38.51
N LYS A 455 -12.15 4.40 -37.52
CA LYS A 455 -12.49 5.84 -37.50
C LYS A 455 -11.30 6.74 -37.17
N ASN A 456 -10.22 6.19 -36.61
CA ASN A 456 -9.07 6.95 -36.16
C ASN A 456 -8.03 7.07 -37.29
N GLU A 457 -7.87 8.27 -37.85
CA GLU A 457 -6.97 8.52 -38.99
C GLU A 457 -5.52 8.08 -38.75
N ASN A 458 -4.99 8.29 -37.56
CA ASN A 458 -3.62 7.88 -37.20
C ASN A 458 -3.46 6.36 -37.23
N THR A 459 -4.47 5.63 -36.76
CA THR A 459 -4.50 4.16 -36.76
C THR A 459 -4.60 3.64 -38.19
N CYS A 460 -5.45 4.23 -39.03
CA CYS A 460 -5.55 3.91 -40.47
C CYS A 460 -4.24 4.18 -41.22
N ARG A 461 -3.61 5.33 -40.96
CA ARG A 461 -2.34 5.71 -41.57
C ARG A 461 -1.23 4.72 -41.21
N ARG A 462 -1.15 4.27 -39.95
CA ARG A 462 -0.20 3.25 -39.50
C ARG A 462 -0.46 1.89 -40.15
N ALA A 463 -1.72 1.45 -40.23
CA ALA A 463 -2.07 0.21 -40.92
C ALA A 463 -1.66 0.24 -42.41
N ASN A 464 -1.91 1.37 -43.09
CA ASN A 464 -1.47 1.59 -44.47
C ASN A 464 0.06 1.59 -44.63
N GLN A 465 0.80 2.12 -43.65
CA GLN A 465 2.27 2.06 -43.65
C GLN A 465 2.76 0.60 -43.53
N LEU A 466 2.22 -0.17 -42.57
CA LEU A 466 2.59 -1.58 -42.39
C LEU A 466 2.27 -2.42 -43.63
N LEU A 467 1.15 -2.16 -44.30
CA LEU A 467 0.81 -2.81 -45.56
C LEU A 467 1.86 -2.59 -46.66
N LYS A 468 2.48 -1.40 -46.73
CA LYS A 468 3.53 -1.10 -47.71
C LYS A 468 4.83 -1.87 -47.43
N TYR A 469 5.09 -2.24 -46.18
CA TYR A 469 6.26 -3.04 -45.82
C TYR A 469 6.08 -4.54 -46.10
N ILE A 470 4.83 -5.03 -46.11
CA ILE A 470 4.52 -6.46 -46.35
C ILE A 470 4.31 -6.78 -47.84
N LYS A 471 3.73 -5.83 -48.59
CA LYS A 471 3.51 -5.93 -50.03
C LYS A 471 4.84 -5.82 -50.75
#